data_AF-A0A917IEV6-F1
#
_entry.id   AF-A0A917IEV6-F1
#
_cell.length_a   1.000
_cell.length_b   1.000
_cell.length_c   1.000
_cell.angle_alpha   90.00
_cell.angle_beta   90.00
_cell.angle_gamma   90.00
#
_symmetry.space_group_name_H-M   'P 1'
#
loop_
_entity.id
_entity.type
_entity.pdbx_description
1 polymer ?
#
loop_
_entity_poly.entity_id
_entity_poly.type
_entity_poly.pdbx_seq_one_letter_code
_entity_poly.pdbx_strand_id
1 'polypeptide(L)'
;MEQRGTAAGASLTAWARTATFPDPIRLGDVEAEVLSRPVRVDAVRRESSLGGRIVLLIIASLFLIAPGVLGVVGLLLADRATTADDIDSWLTGSRVGYMLATAFPVGVLTMWFTVYGRHRTGYEILVGVASAVTGVAGLVAVAAGELDVPGHLVVWIVLAIVAGTACTGFAIFASRSGPPPERVPDHVLAGSETERLQFRDRTLVLHVLRDRGLVDDATWRRALEMPLGTWHRLDH
;
A
#
# COMPACT_ATOMS: atom_id res chain seq x y z
N MET A 1 21.04 0.94 27.01
CA MET A 1 20.70 0.00 25.93
C MET A 1 20.48 0.83 24.68
N GLU A 2 21.55 1.09 23.93
CA GLU A 2 21.56 2.01 22.79
C GLU A 2 21.12 1.35 21.49
N GLN A 3 20.34 2.12 20.74
CA GLN A 3 19.95 1.90 19.35
C GLN A 3 21.21 1.83 18.44
N ARG A 4 21.62 0.61 18.06
CA ARG A 4 22.59 0.36 16.98
C ARG A 4 21.90 0.00 15.67
N GLY A 5 20.92 0.80 15.26
CA GLY A 5 20.39 0.79 13.90
C GLY A 5 20.66 2.15 13.30
N THR A 6 21.45 2.24 12.21
CA THR A 6 21.50 3.31 11.16
C THR A 6 22.88 3.57 10.54
N ALA A 7 24.01 3.15 11.13
CA ALA A 7 25.33 3.68 10.71
C ALA A 7 25.78 3.39 9.26
N ALA A 8 25.30 2.33 8.60
CA ALA A 8 25.80 1.93 7.27
C ALA A 8 24.88 2.33 6.09
N GLY A 9 23.55 2.34 6.25
CA GLY A 9 22.67 2.98 5.27
C GLY A 9 22.91 4.49 5.20
N ALA A 10 23.22 5.09 6.37
CA ALA A 10 23.74 6.45 6.46
C ALA A 10 25.10 6.59 5.77
N SER A 11 25.98 5.58 5.77
CA SER A 11 27.29 5.70 5.11
C SER A 11 27.20 5.66 3.59
N LEU A 12 26.27 4.88 3.00
CA LEU A 12 26.10 4.82 1.55
C LEU A 12 25.39 6.07 1.01
N THR A 13 24.30 6.50 1.65
CA THR A 13 23.63 7.75 1.27
C THR A 13 24.48 8.98 1.58
N ALA A 14 25.25 9.00 2.68
CA ALA A 14 26.21 10.07 2.94
C ALA A 14 27.32 10.09 1.88
N TRP A 15 27.86 8.93 1.50
CA TRP A 15 28.81 8.82 0.40
C TRP A 15 28.21 9.36 -0.91
N ALA A 16 27.01 8.92 -1.30
CA ALA A 16 26.37 9.40 -2.53
C ALA A 16 26.08 10.91 -2.51
N ARG A 17 25.91 11.52 -1.33
CA ARG A 17 25.72 12.97 -1.18
C ARG A 17 27.02 13.77 -1.33
N THR A 18 28.14 13.23 -0.88
CA THR A 18 29.43 13.95 -0.82
C THR A 18 30.40 13.55 -1.92
N ALA A 19 30.20 12.40 -2.55
CA ALA A 19 31.04 11.91 -3.63
C ALA A 19 31.03 12.90 -4.80
N THR A 20 32.21 13.12 -5.36
CA THR A 20 32.38 13.89 -6.59
C THR A 20 32.24 12.93 -7.76
N PHE A 21 31.30 13.22 -8.65
CA PHE A 21 31.05 12.43 -9.84
C PHE A 21 31.50 13.22 -11.08
N PRO A 22 32.02 12.54 -12.12
CA PRO A 22 32.32 13.19 -13.39
C PRO A 22 31.02 13.72 -14.04
N ASP A 23 31.16 14.72 -14.92
CA ASP A 23 30.07 15.24 -15.76
C ASP A 23 30.42 14.99 -17.24
N PRO A 24 29.65 14.17 -17.99
CA PRO A 24 28.44 13.47 -17.57
C PRO A 24 28.73 12.32 -16.58
N ILE A 25 27.77 12.06 -15.69
CA ILE A 25 27.86 10.97 -14.71
C ILE A 25 27.86 9.61 -15.41
N ARG A 26 28.75 8.73 -14.97
CA ARG A 26 28.78 7.32 -15.40
C ARG A 26 28.07 6.47 -14.38
N LEU A 27 26.82 6.11 -14.67
CA LEU A 27 26.01 5.28 -13.79
C LEU A 27 26.59 3.88 -13.66
N GLY A 28 27.27 3.35 -14.68
CA GLY A 28 28.00 2.08 -14.56
C GLY A 28 29.02 2.07 -13.43
N ASP A 29 29.81 3.14 -13.30
CA ASP A 29 30.83 3.29 -12.26
C ASP A 29 30.20 3.44 -10.88
N VAL A 30 29.09 4.18 -10.78
CA VAL A 30 28.31 4.30 -9.54
C VAL A 30 27.77 2.94 -9.10
N GLU A 31 27.19 2.17 -10.03
CA GLU A 31 26.63 0.86 -9.70
C GLU A 31 27.72 -0.10 -9.25
N ALA A 32 28.88 -0.11 -9.93
CA ALA A 32 30.02 -0.93 -9.55
C ALA A 32 30.49 -0.61 -8.12
N GLU A 33 30.53 0.67 -7.74
CA GLU A 33 30.90 1.12 -6.40
C GLU A 33 29.83 0.80 -5.34
N VAL A 34 28.55 0.77 -5.71
CA VAL A 34 27.49 0.30 -4.81
C VAL A 34 27.60 -1.21 -4.60
N LEU A 35 27.82 -1.97 -5.67
CA LEU A 35 27.90 -3.43 -5.64
C LEU A 35 29.19 -3.96 -4.99
N SER A 36 30.28 -3.18 -5.01
CA SER A 36 31.55 -3.53 -4.36
C SER A 36 31.46 -3.49 -2.83
N ARG A 37 30.43 -2.85 -2.28
CA ARG A 37 30.28 -2.69 -0.83
C ARG A 37 29.64 -3.93 -0.20
N PRO A 38 30.08 -4.32 1.02
CA PRO A 38 29.62 -5.53 1.67
C PRO A 38 28.14 -5.44 2.05
N VAL A 39 27.36 -6.44 1.60
CA VAL A 39 25.93 -6.56 1.87
C VAL A 39 25.71 -7.08 3.30
N ARG A 40 25.06 -6.29 4.17
CA ARG A 40 24.78 -6.69 5.55
C ARG A 40 23.48 -7.48 5.65
N VAL A 41 23.59 -8.79 5.65
CA VAL A 41 22.46 -9.74 5.76
C VAL A 41 21.80 -9.69 7.16
N ASP A 42 22.53 -9.29 8.19
CA ASP A 42 22.08 -9.38 9.60
C ASP A 42 20.93 -8.43 9.99
N ALA A 43 20.74 -7.32 9.26
CA ALA A 43 19.69 -6.35 9.58
C ALA A 43 18.28 -6.82 9.16
N VAL A 44 18.19 -7.77 8.20
CA VAL A 44 16.93 -8.14 7.55
C VAL A 44 16.29 -9.39 8.15
N ARG A 45 17.05 -10.26 8.80
CA ARG A 45 16.51 -11.50 9.41
C ARG A 45 15.42 -11.25 10.46
N ARG A 46 15.32 -10.02 11.00
CA ARG A 46 14.20 -9.59 11.86
C ARG A 46 12.97 -9.07 11.10
N GLU A 47 13.12 -8.51 9.90
CA GLU A 47 12.02 -7.97 9.09
C GLU A 47 11.44 -8.97 8.07
N SER A 48 12.18 -10.04 7.76
CA SER A 48 11.81 -11.01 6.71
C SER A 48 11.18 -12.30 7.22
N SER A 49 10.83 -12.42 8.51
CA SER A 49 10.11 -13.62 8.95
C SER A 49 8.76 -13.69 8.21
N LEU A 50 8.59 -14.75 7.42
CA LEU A 50 7.36 -15.04 6.68
C LEU A 50 6.14 -14.95 7.60
N GLY A 51 6.29 -15.36 8.86
CA GLY A 51 5.30 -15.20 9.92
C GLY A 51 4.92 -13.74 10.19
N GLY A 52 5.89 -12.83 10.31
CA GLY A 52 5.63 -11.40 10.53
C GLY A 52 4.87 -10.75 9.38
N ARG A 53 5.20 -11.08 8.13
CA ARG A 53 4.48 -10.57 6.95
C ARG A 53 3.06 -11.12 6.85
N ILE A 54 2.86 -12.41 7.13
CA ILE A 54 1.52 -13.02 7.16
C ILE A 54 0.66 -12.38 8.25
N VAL A 55 1.20 -12.20 9.45
CA VAL A 55 0.49 -11.54 10.55
C VAL A 55 0.14 -10.10 10.18
N LEU A 56 1.05 -9.34 9.57
CA LEU A 56 0.78 -7.98 9.13
C LEU A 56 -0.31 -7.93 8.05
N LEU A 57 -0.31 -8.88 7.11
CA LEU A 57 -1.34 -9.04 6.08
C LEU A 57 -2.71 -9.36 6.70
N ILE A 58 -2.76 -10.25 7.68
CA ILE A 58 -3.98 -10.59 8.41
C ILE A 58 -4.50 -9.37 9.16
N ILE A 59 -3.65 -8.68 9.91
CA ILE A 59 -4.02 -7.48 10.65
C ILE A 59 -4.52 -6.40 9.69
N ALA A 60 -3.80 -6.13 8.59
CA ALA A 60 -4.21 -5.18 7.58
C ALA A 60 -5.58 -5.56 6.98
N SER A 61 -5.78 -6.83 6.63
CA SER A 61 -7.06 -7.34 6.10
C SER A 61 -8.20 -7.18 7.10
N LEU A 62 -7.95 -7.46 8.39
CA LEU A 62 -8.91 -7.24 9.47
C LEU A 62 -9.26 -5.76 9.59
N PHE A 63 -8.29 -4.86 9.59
CA PHE A 63 -8.56 -3.41 9.66
C PHE A 63 -9.37 -2.89 8.47
N LEU A 64 -9.26 -3.53 7.31
CA LEU A 64 -9.98 -3.11 6.09
C LEU A 64 -11.42 -3.62 6.05
N ILE A 65 -11.65 -4.84 6.53
CA ILE A 65 -12.96 -5.51 6.48
C ILE A 65 -13.77 -5.22 7.74
N ALA A 66 -13.09 -5.02 8.89
CA ALA A 66 -13.72 -4.81 10.19
C ALA A 66 -14.76 -3.69 10.20
N PRO A 67 -14.56 -2.51 9.56
CA PRO A 67 -15.56 -1.45 9.64
C PRO A 67 -16.92 -1.85 9.04
N GLY A 68 -16.91 -2.51 7.87
CA GLY A 68 -18.12 -3.02 7.24
C GLY A 68 -18.77 -4.15 8.05
N VAL A 69 -17.95 -5.05 8.61
CA VAL A 69 -18.43 -6.14 9.47
C VAL A 69 -19.04 -5.59 10.77
N LEU A 70 -18.42 -4.59 11.40
CA LEU A 70 -18.96 -3.89 12.56
C LEU A 70 -20.29 -3.21 12.22
N GLY A 71 -20.39 -2.63 11.02
CA GLY A 71 -21.63 -2.10 10.45
C GLY A 71 -22.77 -3.13 10.47
N VAL A 72 -22.52 -4.32 9.91
CA VAL A 72 -23.49 -5.42 9.84
C VAL A 72 -23.79 -6.00 11.22
N VAL A 73 -22.76 -6.27 12.03
CA VAL A 73 -22.91 -6.85 13.37
C VAL A 73 -23.73 -5.92 14.27
N GLY A 74 -23.50 -4.61 14.23
CA GLY A 74 -24.31 -3.67 14.98
C GLY A 74 -25.79 -3.69 14.59
N LEU A 75 -26.12 -3.88 13.29
CA LEU A 75 -27.51 -3.97 12.84
C LEU A 75 -28.16 -5.24 13.39
N LEU A 76 -27.44 -6.37 13.32
CA LEU A 76 -27.93 -7.65 13.84
C LEU A 76 -28.09 -7.63 15.36
N LEU A 77 -27.22 -6.92 16.09
CA LEU A 77 -27.32 -6.78 17.54
C LEU A 77 -28.44 -5.80 17.93
N ALA A 78 -28.65 -4.73 17.17
CA ALA A 78 -29.76 -3.81 17.37
C ALA A 78 -31.11 -4.54 17.20
N ASP A 79 -31.24 -5.40 16.18
CA ASP A 79 -32.44 -6.22 15.95
C ASP A 79 -32.75 -7.20 17.09
N ARG A 80 -31.74 -7.60 17.87
CA ARG A 80 -31.88 -8.51 19.03
C ARG A 80 -31.92 -7.81 20.38
N ALA A 81 -31.73 -6.50 20.40
CA ALA A 81 -31.73 -5.74 21.64
C ALA A 81 -33.16 -5.55 22.17
N THR A 82 -33.31 -5.60 23.49
CA THR A 82 -34.61 -5.51 24.16
C THR A 82 -34.88 -4.15 24.80
N THR A 83 -33.86 -3.29 24.91
CA THR A 83 -33.96 -1.95 25.47
C THR A 83 -33.70 -0.89 24.40
N ALA A 84 -34.35 0.26 24.51
CA ALA A 84 -34.18 1.36 23.56
C ALA A 84 -32.73 1.90 23.55
N ASP A 85 -32.11 2.02 24.73
CA ASP A 85 -30.74 2.51 24.87
C ASP A 85 -29.71 1.58 24.19
N ASP A 86 -29.93 0.26 24.28
CA ASP A 86 -29.08 -0.72 23.59
C ASP A 86 -29.25 -0.65 22.07
N ILE A 87 -30.50 -0.55 21.59
CA ILE A 87 -30.81 -0.40 20.16
C ILE A 87 -30.08 0.83 19.60
N ASP A 88 -30.21 1.99 20.26
CA ASP A 88 -29.59 3.24 19.81
C ASP A 88 -28.05 3.16 19.82
N SER A 89 -27.48 2.48 20.82
CA SER A 89 -26.03 2.25 20.92
C SER A 89 -25.52 1.38 19.76
N TRP A 90 -26.23 0.29 19.45
CA TRP A 90 -25.86 -0.60 18.35
C TRP A 90 -26.06 0.06 16.98
N LEU A 91 -27.14 0.81 16.77
CA LEU A 91 -27.37 1.60 15.56
C LEU A 91 -26.29 2.67 15.37
N THR A 92 -25.86 3.32 16.45
CA THR A 92 -24.74 4.27 16.42
C THR A 92 -23.44 3.60 16.03
N GLY A 93 -23.14 2.42 16.61
CA GLY A 93 -22.00 1.59 16.23
C GLY A 93 -22.03 1.21 14.75
N SER A 94 -23.19 0.78 14.26
CA SER A 94 -23.39 0.47 12.84
C SER A 94 -23.12 1.66 11.93
N ARG A 95 -23.62 2.84 12.31
CA ARG A 95 -23.40 4.08 11.57
C ARG A 95 -21.91 4.38 11.43
N VAL A 96 -21.17 4.33 12.53
CA VAL A 96 -19.71 4.54 12.50
C VAL A 96 -19.03 3.51 11.61
N GLY A 97 -19.44 2.24 11.70
CA GLY A 97 -18.96 1.15 10.84
C GLY A 97 -19.13 1.46 9.35
N TYR A 98 -20.34 1.85 8.91
CA TYR A 98 -20.61 2.17 7.50
C TYR A 98 -19.99 3.48 7.04
N MET A 99 -19.86 4.48 7.91
CA MET A 99 -19.10 5.71 7.59
C MET A 99 -17.64 5.37 7.25
N LEU A 100 -17.00 4.52 8.07
CA LEU A 100 -15.66 4.04 7.80
C LEU A 100 -15.59 3.16 6.55
N ALA A 101 -16.54 2.22 6.39
CA ALA A 101 -16.63 1.37 5.18
C ALA A 101 -16.86 2.18 3.90
N THR A 102 -17.38 3.41 3.99
CA THR A 102 -17.44 4.35 2.86
C THR A 102 -16.13 5.12 2.70
N ALA A 103 -15.56 5.62 3.79
CA ALA A 103 -14.34 6.44 3.76
C ALA A 103 -13.12 5.69 3.22
N PHE A 104 -12.97 4.40 3.55
CA PHE A 104 -11.85 3.57 3.08
C PHE A 104 -11.79 3.47 1.55
N PRO A 105 -12.80 2.95 0.83
CA PRO A 105 -12.76 2.86 -0.63
C PRO A 105 -12.62 4.24 -1.30
N VAL A 106 -13.19 5.31 -0.74
CA VAL A 106 -13.00 6.68 -1.26
C VAL A 106 -11.54 7.14 -1.12
N GLY A 107 -10.92 6.90 0.04
CA GLY A 107 -9.50 7.21 0.26
C GLY A 107 -8.58 6.41 -0.65
N VAL A 108 -8.88 5.11 -0.85
CA VAL A 108 -8.15 4.24 -1.77
C VAL A 108 -8.30 4.71 -3.21
N LEU A 109 -9.50 5.08 -3.65
CA LEU A 109 -9.73 5.64 -4.97
C LEU A 109 -8.96 6.95 -5.18
N THR A 110 -8.90 7.80 -4.14
CA THR A 110 -8.14 9.05 -4.18
C THR A 110 -6.65 8.77 -4.37
N MET A 111 -6.08 7.85 -3.57
CA MET A 111 -4.70 7.40 -3.72
C MET A 111 -4.42 6.79 -5.10
N TRP A 112 -5.36 6.01 -5.64
CA TRP A 112 -5.25 5.46 -6.99
C TRP A 112 -5.15 6.54 -8.07
N PHE A 113 -5.91 7.62 -7.94
CA PHE A 113 -5.86 8.77 -8.85
C PHE A 113 -4.59 9.63 -8.68
N THR A 114 -4.17 9.91 -7.44
CA THR A 114 -3.13 10.92 -7.17
C THR A 114 -1.73 10.34 -7.00
N VAL A 115 -1.61 9.13 -6.44
CA VAL A 115 -0.33 8.52 -6.06
C VAL A 115 0.05 7.39 -7.01
N TYR A 116 -0.88 6.45 -7.27
CA TYR A 116 -0.55 5.23 -8.01
C TYR A 116 -0.69 5.35 -9.52
N GLY A 117 -0.96 6.55 -10.06
CA GLY A 117 -0.99 6.79 -11.51
C GLY A 117 -1.99 5.90 -12.25
N ARG A 118 -3.06 5.47 -11.58
CA ARG A 118 -4.08 4.53 -12.07
C ARG A 118 -3.58 3.12 -12.37
N HIS A 119 -2.56 2.63 -11.69
CA HIS A 119 -2.12 1.23 -11.81
C HIS A 119 -2.95 0.30 -10.91
N ARG A 120 -3.21 -0.92 -11.39
CA ARG A 120 -4.04 -1.90 -10.68
C ARG A 120 -3.31 -2.47 -9.47
N THR A 121 -3.93 -2.41 -8.30
CA THR A 121 -3.49 -3.19 -7.13
C THR A 121 -4.57 -4.17 -6.68
N GLY A 122 -4.17 -5.36 -6.21
CA GLY A 122 -5.12 -6.34 -5.65
C GLY A 122 -5.82 -5.82 -4.38
N TYR A 123 -5.16 -4.89 -3.70
CA TYR A 123 -5.67 -4.20 -2.51
C TYR A 123 -6.92 -3.36 -2.80
N GLU A 124 -6.92 -2.55 -3.87
CA GLU A 124 -8.09 -1.75 -4.27
C GLU A 124 -9.32 -2.60 -4.52
N ILE A 125 -9.13 -3.76 -5.15
CA ILE A 125 -10.21 -4.70 -5.44
C ILE A 125 -10.75 -5.29 -4.15
N LEU A 126 -9.87 -5.74 -3.23
CA LEU A 126 -10.28 -6.32 -1.96
C LEU A 126 -11.11 -5.33 -1.12
N VAL A 127 -10.65 -4.08 -1.00
CA VAL A 127 -11.34 -3.02 -0.25
C VAL A 127 -12.70 -2.70 -0.89
N GLY A 128 -12.72 -2.54 -2.21
CA GLY A 128 -13.96 -2.25 -2.94
C GLY A 128 -14.99 -3.37 -2.80
N VAL A 129 -14.57 -4.63 -2.98
CA VAL A 129 -15.44 -5.80 -2.86
C VAL A 129 -15.93 -5.96 -1.41
N ALA A 130 -15.06 -5.87 -0.42
CA ALA A 130 -15.44 -6.00 0.99
C ALA A 130 -16.46 -4.94 1.41
N SER A 131 -16.26 -3.68 0.98
CA SER A 131 -17.19 -2.58 1.28
C SER A 131 -18.54 -2.79 0.61
N ALA A 132 -18.56 -3.24 -0.65
CA ALA A 132 -19.80 -3.53 -1.37
C ALA A 132 -20.56 -4.72 -0.76
N VAL A 133 -19.86 -5.83 -0.45
CA VAL A 133 -20.46 -7.03 0.13
C VAL A 133 -21.04 -6.75 1.52
N THR A 134 -20.29 -6.06 2.39
CA THR A 134 -20.78 -5.70 3.72
C THR A 134 -21.94 -4.70 3.66
N GLY A 135 -21.89 -3.73 2.73
CA GLY A 135 -23.02 -2.84 2.47
C GLY A 135 -24.28 -3.58 2.00
N VAL A 136 -24.15 -4.53 1.06
CA VAL A 136 -25.27 -5.37 0.60
C VAL A 136 -25.82 -6.22 1.73
N ALA A 137 -24.95 -6.84 2.54
CA ALA A 137 -25.38 -7.60 3.72
C ALA A 137 -26.12 -6.71 4.72
N GLY A 138 -25.67 -5.47 4.91
CA GLY A 138 -26.38 -4.46 5.70
C GLY A 138 -27.76 -4.15 5.17
N LEU A 139 -27.88 -3.91 3.86
CA LEU A 139 -29.16 -3.64 3.21
C LEU A 139 -30.13 -4.82 3.36
N VAL A 140 -29.63 -6.05 3.22
CA VAL A 140 -30.41 -7.27 3.46
C VAL A 140 -30.84 -7.37 4.92
N ALA A 141 -29.96 -7.04 5.88
CA ALA A 141 -30.32 -7.02 7.31
C ALA A 141 -31.41 -5.99 7.62
N VAL A 142 -31.33 -4.79 7.02
CA VAL A 142 -32.39 -3.77 7.14
C VAL A 142 -33.70 -4.24 6.50
N ALA A 143 -33.65 -4.89 5.34
CA ALA A 143 -34.84 -5.34 4.62
C ALA A 143 -35.50 -6.58 5.24
N ALA A 144 -34.74 -7.44 5.91
CA ALA A 144 -35.23 -8.65 6.55
C ALA A 144 -35.61 -8.45 8.03
N GLY A 145 -35.10 -7.40 8.67
CA GLY A 145 -35.39 -7.08 10.06
C GLY A 145 -36.72 -6.34 10.23
N GLU A 146 -37.25 -6.37 11.46
CA GLU A 146 -38.44 -5.60 11.86
C GLU A 146 -38.07 -4.25 12.52
N LEU A 147 -36.76 -4.00 12.67
CA LEU A 147 -36.22 -2.80 13.29
C LEU A 147 -36.49 -1.55 12.46
N ASP A 148 -37.01 -0.49 13.08
CA ASP A 148 -37.13 0.83 12.44
C ASP A 148 -35.75 1.49 12.34
N VAL A 149 -35.12 1.36 11.17
CA VAL A 149 -33.77 1.85 10.93
C VAL A 149 -33.80 3.30 10.46
N PRO A 150 -33.06 4.23 11.12
CA PRO A 150 -33.01 5.61 10.70
C PRO A 150 -32.56 5.78 9.26
N GLY A 151 -33.29 6.57 8.46
CA GLY A 151 -33.01 6.74 7.03
C GLY A 151 -31.58 7.23 6.72
N HIS A 152 -30.97 8.00 7.63
CA HIS A 152 -29.58 8.43 7.49
C HIS A 152 -28.57 7.27 7.57
N LEU A 153 -28.88 6.20 8.31
CA LEU A 153 -28.05 4.99 8.35
C LEU A 153 -28.14 4.23 7.02
N VAL A 154 -29.35 4.13 6.45
CA VAL A 154 -29.57 3.55 5.12
C VAL A 154 -28.75 4.28 4.05
N VAL A 155 -28.68 5.62 4.12
CA VAL A 155 -27.82 6.41 3.23
C VAL A 155 -26.36 5.98 3.33
N TRP A 156 -25.81 5.79 4.53
CA TRP A 156 -24.42 5.33 4.70
C TRP A 156 -24.20 3.91 4.17
N ILE A 157 -25.16 3.00 4.35
CA ILE A 157 -25.10 1.65 3.78
C ILE A 157 -25.03 1.73 2.25
N VAL A 158 -25.92 2.52 1.63
CA VAL A 158 -25.94 2.70 0.16
C VAL A 158 -24.64 3.36 -0.32
N LEU A 159 -24.12 4.36 0.38
CA LEU A 159 -22.84 4.99 0.04
C LEU A 159 -21.67 4.01 0.11
N ALA A 160 -21.63 3.10 1.10
CA ALA A 160 -20.62 2.06 1.18
C ALA A 160 -20.69 1.10 -0.03
N ILE A 161 -21.90 0.73 -0.46
CA ILE A 161 -22.11 -0.07 -1.68
C ILE A 161 -21.58 0.68 -2.90
N VAL A 162 -22.05 1.90 -3.12
CA VAL A 162 -21.68 2.72 -4.30
C VAL A 162 -20.17 2.95 -4.33
N ALA A 163 -19.57 3.35 -3.22
CA ALA A 163 -18.12 3.57 -3.13
C ALA A 163 -17.33 2.28 -3.35
N GLY A 164 -17.76 1.16 -2.77
CA GLY A 164 -17.12 -0.14 -2.95
C GLY A 164 -17.19 -0.64 -4.40
N THR A 165 -18.37 -0.56 -5.02
CA THR A 165 -18.58 -0.93 -6.43
C THR A 165 -17.80 -0.02 -7.36
N ALA A 166 -17.81 1.30 -7.13
CA ALA A 166 -17.02 2.25 -7.92
C ALA A 166 -15.52 1.96 -7.81
N CYS A 167 -14.99 1.79 -6.59
CA CYS A 167 -13.58 1.45 -6.35
C CYS A 167 -13.18 0.17 -7.09
N THR A 168 -14.00 -0.89 -6.99
CA THR A 168 -13.78 -2.16 -7.69
C THR A 168 -13.82 -1.98 -9.21
N GLY A 169 -14.81 -1.25 -9.71
CA GLY A 169 -14.98 -0.98 -11.14
C GLY A 169 -13.80 -0.21 -11.72
N PHE A 170 -13.36 0.86 -11.06
CA PHE A 170 -12.17 1.61 -11.49
C PHE A 170 -10.91 0.75 -11.42
N ALA A 171 -10.72 -0.02 -10.35
CA ALA A 171 -9.57 -0.90 -10.19
C ALA A 171 -9.49 -1.96 -11.30
N ILE A 172 -10.63 -2.52 -11.75
CA ILE A 172 -10.68 -3.56 -12.77
C ILE A 172 -10.64 -2.99 -14.19
N PHE A 173 -11.46 -1.96 -14.48
CA PHE A 173 -11.72 -1.51 -15.85
C PHE A 173 -10.94 -0.26 -16.25
N ALA A 174 -10.57 0.60 -15.29
CA ALA A 174 -9.89 1.87 -15.57
C ALA A 174 -8.39 1.84 -15.23
N SER A 175 -7.91 0.76 -14.63
CA SER A 175 -6.51 0.62 -14.29
C SER A 175 -5.65 0.31 -15.52
N ARG A 176 -4.48 0.96 -15.59
CA ARG A 176 -3.44 0.64 -16.57
C ARG A 176 -2.84 -0.72 -16.26
N SER A 177 -2.67 -1.53 -17.30
CA SER A 177 -1.84 -2.73 -17.26
C SER A 177 -0.38 -2.34 -17.12
N GLY A 178 0.26 -2.77 -16.05
CA GLY A 178 1.67 -2.50 -15.76
C GLY A 178 1.92 -2.35 -14.27
N PRO A 179 3.15 -2.59 -13.81
CA PRO A 179 3.51 -2.42 -12.40
C PRO A 179 3.30 -0.96 -11.96
N PRO A 180 2.74 -0.70 -10.76
CA PRO A 180 2.71 0.66 -10.22
C PRO A 180 4.12 1.26 -10.17
N PRO A 181 4.26 2.60 -10.18
CA PRO A 181 5.57 3.29 -10.22
C PRO A 181 6.52 2.89 -9.08
N GLU A 182 5.98 2.36 -7.98
CA GLU A 182 6.73 1.90 -6.81
C GLU A 182 6.85 0.37 -6.71
N ARG A 183 6.39 -0.39 -7.72
CA ARG A 183 6.52 -1.85 -7.68
C ARG A 183 7.99 -2.20 -7.79
N VAL A 184 8.49 -2.87 -6.74
CA VAL A 184 9.77 -3.57 -6.76
C VAL A 184 9.78 -4.47 -8.01
N PRO A 185 10.73 -4.29 -8.94
CA PRO A 185 10.72 -5.02 -10.21
C PRO A 185 10.70 -6.54 -9.98
N ASP A 186 10.01 -7.29 -10.86
CA ASP A 186 9.80 -8.73 -10.66
C ASP A 186 11.13 -9.51 -10.59
N HIS A 187 12.20 -9.03 -11.26
CA HIS A 187 13.54 -9.61 -11.15
C HIS A 187 14.16 -9.46 -9.75
N VAL A 188 13.80 -8.42 -9.01
CA VAL A 188 14.22 -8.22 -7.61
C VAL A 188 13.45 -9.16 -6.70
N LEU A 189 12.17 -9.40 -6.98
CA LEU A 189 11.37 -10.39 -6.26
C LEU A 189 11.82 -11.83 -6.56
N ALA A 190 12.38 -12.11 -7.73
CA ALA A 190 12.94 -13.43 -8.06
C ALA A 190 14.38 -13.63 -7.56
N GLY A 191 15.12 -12.55 -7.30
CA GLY A 191 16.51 -12.58 -6.85
C GLY A 191 16.72 -13.09 -5.43
N SER A 192 17.96 -13.48 -5.16
CA SER A 192 18.47 -13.83 -3.83
C SER A 192 18.32 -12.66 -2.84
N GLU A 193 18.34 -12.96 -1.54
CA GLU A 193 18.23 -11.94 -0.49
C GLU A 193 19.33 -10.87 -0.60
N THR A 194 20.54 -11.29 -0.99
CA THR A 194 21.67 -10.41 -1.28
C THR A 194 21.38 -9.45 -2.44
N GLU A 195 20.82 -9.96 -3.54
CA GLU A 195 20.47 -9.12 -4.70
C GLU A 195 19.38 -8.10 -4.35
N ARG A 196 18.39 -8.49 -3.54
CA ARG A 196 17.35 -7.54 -3.07
C ARG A 196 17.94 -6.39 -2.25
N LEU A 197 18.91 -6.71 -1.38
CA LEU A 197 19.59 -5.71 -0.58
C LEU A 197 20.43 -4.76 -1.44
N GLN A 198 21.20 -5.31 -2.37
CA GLN A 198 21.97 -4.52 -3.33
C GLN A 198 21.08 -3.63 -4.19
N PHE A 199 19.91 -4.13 -4.60
CA PHE A 199 18.93 -3.35 -5.35
C PHE A 199 18.36 -2.19 -4.53
N ARG A 200 18.06 -2.41 -3.25
CA ARG A 200 17.60 -1.35 -2.33
C ARG A 200 18.67 -0.28 -2.17
N ASP A 201 19.90 -0.69 -1.90
CA ASP A 201 21.04 0.22 -1.68
C ASP A 201 21.33 1.04 -2.95
N ARG A 202 21.25 0.40 -4.12
CA ARG A 202 21.32 1.05 -5.43
C ARG A 202 20.20 2.08 -5.64
N THR A 203 18.97 1.73 -5.28
CA THR A 203 17.79 2.62 -5.39
C THR A 203 17.96 3.88 -4.54
N LEU A 204 18.47 3.73 -3.31
CA LEU A 204 18.75 4.86 -2.42
C LEU A 204 19.79 5.82 -3.01
N VAL A 205 20.88 5.28 -3.58
CA VAL A 205 21.90 6.09 -4.25
C VAL A 205 21.30 6.82 -5.45
N LEU A 206 20.48 6.14 -6.26
CA LEU A 206 19.85 6.72 -7.44
C LEU A 206 18.93 7.91 -7.10
N HIS A 207 18.18 7.83 -5.99
CA HIS A 207 17.40 8.98 -5.50
C HIS A 207 18.30 10.15 -5.11
N VAL A 208 19.40 9.91 -4.38
CA VAL A 208 20.36 10.97 -4.02
C VAL A 208 20.95 11.63 -5.27
N LEU A 209 21.27 10.86 -6.31
CA LEU A 209 21.81 11.41 -7.56
C LEU A 209 20.79 12.29 -8.30
N ARG A 210 19.51 11.87 -8.33
CA ARG A 210 18.41 12.67 -8.86
C ARG A 210 18.23 13.98 -8.07
N ASP A 211 18.20 13.90 -6.74
CA ASP A 211 18.03 15.07 -5.87
C ASP A 211 19.17 16.08 -6.03
N ARG A 212 20.38 15.60 -6.34
CA ARG A 212 21.55 16.42 -6.68
C ARG A 212 21.52 17.01 -8.10
N GLY A 213 20.51 16.66 -8.91
CA GLY A 213 20.41 17.09 -10.30
C GLY A 213 21.44 16.45 -11.24
N LEU A 214 22.10 15.36 -10.82
CA LEU A 214 23.11 14.66 -11.62
C LEU A 214 22.49 13.70 -12.65
N VAL A 215 21.23 13.33 -12.45
CA VAL A 215 20.48 12.42 -13.31
C VAL A 215 19.10 13.02 -13.54
N ASP A 216 18.66 13.07 -14.79
CA ASP A 216 17.33 13.53 -15.14
C ASP A 216 16.23 12.50 -14.81
N ASP A 217 14.98 12.95 -14.78
CA ASP A 217 13.83 12.11 -14.42
C ASP A 217 13.62 10.92 -15.39
N ALA A 218 14.07 11.06 -16.64
CA ALA A 218 13.96 10.00 -17.65
C ALA A 218 15.01 8.90 -17.43
N THR A 219 16.25 9.27 -17.15
CA THR A 219 17.34 8.33 -16.87
C THR A 219 17.17 7.70 -15.50
N TRP A 220 16.71 8.46 -14.51
CA TRP A 220 16.35 7.94 -13.18
C TRP A 220 15.28 6.83 -13.28
N ARG A 221 14.20 7.04 -14.03
CA ARG A 221 13.17 5.99 -14.25
C ARG A 221 13.72 4.75 -14.95
N ARG A 222 14.50 4.94 -16.02
CA ARG A 222 15.11 3.80 -16.75
C ARG A 222 16.05 3.00 -15.84
N ALA A 223 16.90 3.68 -15.08
CA ALA A 223 17.86 3.06 -14.18
C ALA A 223 17.20 2.25 -13.05
N LEU A 224 16.02 2.66 -12.56
CA LEU A 224 15.27 1.90 -11.56
C LEU A 224 14.80 0.54 -12.07
N GLU A 225 14.40 0.45 -13.33
CA GLU A 225 13.83 -0.78 -13.90
C GLU A 225 14.89 -1.79 -14.37
N MET A 226 16.16 -1.37 -14.44
CA MET A 226 17.25 -2.18 -14.98
C MET A 226 17.77 -3.21 -13.98
N PRO A 227 18.17 -4.43 -14.43
CA PRO A 227 18.83 -5.42 -13.57
C PRO A 227 20.12 -4.89 -12.92
N LEU A 228 20.55 -5.52 -11.82
CA LEU A 228 21.83 -5.21 -11.18
C LEU A 228 23.00 -5.40 -12.16
N GLY A 229 23.96 -4.48 -12.12
CA GLY A 229 25.18 -4.50 -12.92
C GLY A 229 24.99 -4.07 -14.39
N THR A 230 23.85 -3.46 -14.72
CA THR A 230 23.53 -3.08 -16.11
C THR A 230 23.47 -1.58 -16.36
N TRP A 231 23.69 -0.72 -15.35
CA TRP A 231 23.65 0.74 -15.51
C TRP A 231 24.69 1.29 -16.48
N HIS A 232 25.78 0.57 -16.72
CA HIS A 232 26.78 0.91 -17.75
C HIS A 232 26.18 1.10 -19.15
N ARG A 233 24.99 0.54 -19.41
CA ARG A 233 24.28 0.71 -20.70
C ARG A 233 23.62 2.08 -20.85
N LEU A 234 23.48 2.84 -19.77
CA LEU A 234 22.97 4.22 -19.77
C LEU A 234 24.07 5.26 -19.90
N ASP A 235 25.34 4.84 -19.85
CA ASP A 235 26.48 5.71 -20.05
C ASP A 235 26.57 6.03 -21.55
N HIS A 236 26.24 7.28 -21.92
CA HIS A 236 26.23 7.78 -23.30
C HIS A 236 27.03 9.08 -23.40
#